data_AF-A0A7Z1MY18-F1
#
_entry.id   AF-A0A7Z1MY18-F1
#
_cell.length_a   1.000
_cell.length_b   1.000
_cell.length_c   1.000
_cell.angle_alpha   90.00
_cell.angle_beta   90.00
_cell.angle_gamma   90.00
#
_symmetry.space_group_name_H-M   'P 1'
#
loop_
_entity.id
_entity.type
_entity.pdbx_description
1 polymer ?
#
loop_
_entity_poly.entity_id
_entity_poly.type
_entity_poly.pdbx_seq_one_letter_code
_entity_poly.pdbx_strand_id
1 'polypeptide(L)'
;MTNHSQEKQSLTPPAAESLPLTESVQNALNIIKRGIDELLVESELVQKLLRSEKNGKPLRIKLGLDPTAPDLHLGHTVVLNKMRQLQD
;
A
#
# COMPACT_ATOMS: atom_id res chain seq x y z
N MET A 1 11.22 12.19 -43.47
CA MET A 1 10.22 11.28 -42.89
C MET A 1 10.43 11.27 -41.38
N THR A 2 9.68 12.13 -40.71
CA THR A 2 9.73 12.44 -39.28
C THR A 2 9.06 11.31 -38.49
N ASN A 3 9.84 10.56 -37.71
CA ASN A 3 9.27 9.64 -36.74
C ASN A 3 8.87 10.42 -35.48
N HIS A 4 7.58 10.70 -35.42
CA HIS A 4 6.85 11.06 -34.21
C HIS A 4 6.36 9.76 -33.57
N SER A 5 6.85 9.41 -32.38
CA SER A 5 6.20 8.46 -31.47
C SER A 5 6.74 8.66 -30.06
N GLN A 6 6.05 9.57 -29.39
CA GLN A 6 5.93 9.82 -27.94
C GLN A 6 6.44 8.66 -27.05
N GLU A 7 7.51 8.92 -26.30
CA GLU A 7 7.87 8.14 -25.12
C GLU A 7 6.82 8.36 -24.02
N LYS A 8 6.27 7.25 -23.52
CA LYS A 8 5.32 7.22 -22.41
C LYS A 8 5.90 7.99 -21.22
N GLN A 9 5.21 9.03 -20.80
CA GLN A 9 5.50 9.76 -19.57
C GLN A 9 5.47 8.79 -18.39
N SER A 10 6.65 8.50 -17.86
CA SER A 10 6.83 8.01 -16.51
C SER A 10 6.35 9.10 -15.56
N LEU A 11 5.23 8.87 -14.89
CA LEU A 11 4.81 9.67 -13.75
C LEU A 11 5.81 9.41 -12.61
N THR A 12 6.86 10.21 -12.55
CA THR A 12 7.78 10.25 -11.41
C THR A 12 7.05 10.93 -10.25
N PRO A 13 6.83 10.27 -9.10
CA PRO A 13 6.36 10.98 -7.90
C PRO A 13 7.45 11.95 -7.41
N PRO A 14 7.07 13.11 -6.84
CA PRO A 14 8.00 14.15 -6.44
C PRO A 14 8.81 13.73 -5.20
N ALA A 15 10.10 14.04 -5.24
CA ALA A 15 11.04 14.10 -4.10
C ALA A 15 11.04 12.89 -3.14
N ALA A 16 11.87 11.90 -3.47
CA ALA A 16 12.28 10.85 -2.55
C ALA A 16 13.09 11.46 -1.37
N GLU A 17 12.51 11.48 -0.18
CA GLU A 17 13.32 11.36 1.03
C GLU A 17 13.95 9.96 0.98
N SER A 18 15.26 9.88 0.74
CA SER A 18 16.03 8.64 0.77
C SER A 18 16.23 8.19 2.22
N LEU A 19 15.15 7.79 2.87
CA LEU A 19 15.22 7.13 4.16
C LEU A 19 15.68 5.68 3.93
N PRO A 20 16.69 5.20 4.67
CA PRO A 20 17.14 3.81 4.52
C PRO A 20 16.01 2.86 4.94
N LEU A 21 15.79 1.82 4.15
CA LEU A 21 14.84 0.75 4.48
C LEU A 21 15.25 0.08 5.78
N THR A 22 14.40 0.17 6.80
CA THR A 22 14.59 -0.52 8.08
C THR A 22 14.08 -1.97 7.98
N GLU A 23 14.63 -2.86 8.81
CA GLU A 23 14.19 -4.26 8.87
C GLU A 23 12.70 -4.38 9.21
N SER A 24 12.24 -3.53 10.13
CA SER A 24 10.83 -3.39 10.51
C SER A 24 9.93 -3.06 9.31
N VAL A 25 10.27 -2.03 8.53
CA VAL A 25 9.51 -1.66 7.32
C VAL A 25 9.54 -2.75 6.26
N GLN A 26 10.67 -3.43 6.08
CA GLN A 26 10.77 -4.55 5.14
C GLN A 26 9.87 -5.72 5.56
N ASN A 27 9.82 -6.03 6.85
CA ASN A 27 8.93 -7.07 7.39
C ASN A 27 7.46 -6.69 7.22
N ALA A 28 7.09 -5.46 7.54
CA ALA A 28 5.74 -4.95 7.32
C ALA A 28 5.35 -5.05 5.82
N LEU A 29 6.24 -4.64 4.92
CA LEU A 29 6.02 -4.75 3.48
C LEU A 29 5.79 -6.20 3.03
N ASN A 30 6.58 -7.15 3.55
CA ASN A 30 6.42 -8.57 3.25
C ASN A 30 5.05 -9.11 3.72
N ILE A 31 4.59 -8.71 4.91
CA ILE A 31 3.26 -9.07 5.43
C ILE A 31 2.16 -8.50 4.55
N ILE A 32 2.30 -7.23 4.14
CA ILE A 32 1.32 -6.55 3.29
C ILE A 32 1.22 -7.25 1.94
N LYS A 33 2.35 -7.57 1.29
CA LYS A 33 2.40 -8.22 -0.03
C LYS A 33 1.90 -9.67 -0.03
N ARG A 34 1.80 -10.31 1.14
CA ARG A 34 1.31 -11.68 1.23
C ARG A 34 -0.19 -11.76 0.91
N GLY A 35 -0.56 -12.47 -0.15
CA GLY A 35 -1.97 -12.79 -0.46
C GLY A 35 -2.80 -11.60 -0.95
N ILE A 36 -2.15 -10.55 -1.49
CA ILE A 36 -2.83 -9.50 -2.25
C ILE A 36 -2.84 -9.87 -3.73
N ASP A 37 -3.82 -9.33 -4.46
CA ASP A 37 -3.87 -9.43 -5.91
C ASP A 37 -2.95 -8.40 -6.58
N GLU A 38 -3.05 -7.14 -6.16
CA GLU A 38 -2.28 -6.03 -6.75
C GLU A 38 -1.86 -4.97 -5.71
N LEU A 39 -0.68 -4.39 -5.92
CA LEU A 39 -0.17 -3.20 -5.21
C LEU A 39 0.24 -2.14 -6.24
N LEU A 40 -0.56 -1.08 -6.37
CA LEU A 40 -0.39 -0.08 -7.43
C LEU A 40 0.93 0.70 -7.36
N VAL A 41 1.31 1.18 -6.16
CA VAL A 41 2.51 2.02 -5.99
C VAL A 41 3.26 1.61 -4.72
N GLU A 42 4.16 0.63 -4.87
CA GLU A 42 4.95 0.10 -3.75
C GLU A 42 5.88 1.15 -3.13
N SER A 43 6.50 1.99 -3.96
CA SER A 43 7.39 3.06 -3.50
C SER A 43 6.69 4.05 -2.57
N GLU A 44 5.44 4.42 -2.87
CA GLU A 44 4.65 5.28 -2.00
C GLU A 44 4.30 4.62 -0.66
N LEU A 45 3.96 3.32 -0.68
CA LEU A 45 3.67 2.58 0.54
C LEU A 45 4.91 2.54 1.44
N VAL A 46 6.08 2.24 0.87
CA VAL A 46 7.36 2.24 1.59
C VAL A 46 7.63 3.61 2.23
N GLN A 47 7.46 4.69 1.48
CA GLN A 47 7.64 6.06 2.00
C GLN A 47 6.65 6.38 3.13
N LYS A 48 5.39 5.95 3.01
CA LYS A 48 4.38 6.10 4.08
C LYS A 48 4.76 5.31 5.33
N LEU A 49 5.26 4.08 5.19
CA LEU A 49 5.72 3.24 6.31
C LEU A 49 6.94 3.85 7.01
N LEU A 50 7.96 4.28 6.26
CA LEU A 50 9.15 4.94 6.81
C LEU A 50 8.77 6.23 7.56
N ARG A 51 7.86 7.02 7.00
CA ARG A 51 7.34 8.22 7.65
C ARG A 51 6.59 7.89 8.94
N SER A 52 5.73 6.87 8.92
CA SER A 52 4.96 6.39 10.08
C SER A 52 5.88 5.92 11.21
N GLU A 53 6.92 5.17 10.88
CA GLU A 53 7.93 4.69 11.85
C GLU A 53 8.69 5.87 12.46
N LYS A 54 9.17 6.80 11.63
CA LYS A 54 9.94 7.97 12.08
C LYS A 54 9.14 8.91 13.00
N ASN A 55 7.85 9.09 12.73
CA ASN A 55 7.02 10.06 13.46
C ASN A 55 6.10 9.43 14.52
N GLY A 56 6.07 8.10 14.63
CA GLY A 56 5.21 7.36 15.56
C GLY A 56 3.71 7.53 15.30
N LYS A 57 3.30 7.99 14.11
CA LYS A 57 1.90 8.22 13.73
C LYS A 57 1.44 7.11 12.77
N PRO A 58 0.55 6.21 13.19
CA PRO A 58 0.06 5.11 12.35
C PRO A 58 -0.57 5.59 11.04
N LEU A 59 -0.48 4.74 10.01
CA LEU A 59 -1.18 4.96 8.75
C LEU A 59 -2.70 4.78 8.93
N ARG A 60 -3.46 5.61 8.23
CA ARG A 60 -4.92 5.48 8.16
C ARG A 60 -5.27 4.58 6.98
N ILE A 61 -5.71 3.36 7.27
CA ILE A 61 -6.17 2.40 6.27
C ILE A 61 -7.70 2.48 6.17
N LYS A 62 -8.23 2.56 4.96
CA LYS A 62 -9.66 2.67 4.69
C LYS A 62 -10.19 1.40 4.03
N LEU A 63 -11.28 0.87 4.56
CA LEU A 63 -12.09 -0.19 3.97
C LEU A 63 -13.52 0.32 3.83
N GLY A 64 -14.11 0.17 2.64
CA GLY A 64 -15.54 0.41 2.42
C GLY A 64 -16.29 -0.91 2.45
N LEU A 65 -17.41 -0.95 3.16
CA LEU A 65 -18.36 -2.07 3.17
C LEU A 65 -19.73 -1.50 2.77
N ASP A 66 -20.43 -2.20 1.89
CA ASP A 66 -21.77 -1.81 1.45
C ASP A 66 -22.80 -2.21 2.53
N PRO A 67 -23.57 -1.25 3.10
CA PRO A 67 -24.55 -1.55 4.13
C PRO A 67 -25.84 -2.19 3.59
N THR A 68 -26.02 -2.30 2.26
CA THR A 68 -27.26 -2.84 1.66
C THR A 68 -27.45 -4.34 1.88
N ALA A 69 -26.37 -5.10 2.12
CA ALA A 69 -26.41 -6.50 2.49
C ALA A 69 -25.82 -6.68 3.91
N PRO A 70 -26.65 -6.90 4.94
CA PRO A 70 -26.16 -7.00 6.32
C PRO A 70 -25.42 -8.31 6.63
N ASP A 71 -25.52 -9.32 5.76
CA ASP A 71 -25.01 -10.66 6.01
C ASP A 71 -23.51 -10.78 5.75
N LEU A 72 -22.74 -10.99 6.82
CA LEU A 72 -21.31 -11.23 6.74
C LEU A 72 -21.01 -12.72 6.54
N HIS A 73 -20.45 -13.09 5.39
CA HIS A 73 -19.93 -14.44 5.14
C HIS A 73 -18.39 -14.52 5.17
N LEU A 74 -17.86 -15.75 5.10
CA LEU A 74 -16.41 -16.03 5.13
C LEU A 74 -15.61 -15.28 4.05
N GLY A 75 -16.19 -14.99 2.89
CA GLY A 75 -15.54 -14.13 1.88
C GLY A 75 -15.07 -12.76 2.40
N HIS A 76 -15.83 -12.12 3.30
CA HIS A 76 -15.42 -10.83 3.89
C HIS A 76 -14.23 -10.96 4.85
N THR A 77 -14.02 -12.16 5.41
CA THR A 77 -12.90 -12.38 6.33
C THR A 77 -11.55 -12.22 5.64
N VAL A 78 -11.48 -12.40 4.30
CA VAL A 78 -10.24 -12.20 3.53
C VAL A 78 -9.74 -10.76 3.72
N VAL A 79 -10.60 -9.77 3.46
CA VAL A 79 -10.23 -8.36 3.62
C VAL A 79 -10.09 -7.96 5.08
N LEU A 80 -10.93 -8.49 5.97
CA LEU A 80 -10.84 -8.19 7.41
C LEU A 80 -9.55 -8.74 8.06
N ASN A 81 -9.08 -9.92 7.64
CA ASN A 81 -7.81 -10.47 8.10
C ASN A 81 -6.62 -9.64 7.59
N LYS A 82 -6.68 -9.12 6.36
CA LYS A 82 -5.67 -8.18 5.86
C LYS A 82 -5.69 -6.87 6.66
N MET A 83 -6.88 -6.36 7.01
CA MET A 83 -6.99 -5.18 7.87
C MET A 83 -6.40 -5.41 9.26
N ARG A 84 -6.56 -6.60 9.85
CA ARG A 84 -5.90 -6.97 11.11
C ARG A 84 -4.37 -6.95 10.96
N GLN A 85 -3.83 -7.58 9.92
CA GLN A 85 -2.38 -7.58 9.64
C GLN A 85 -1.80 -6.16 9.45
N LEU A 86 -2.62 -5.19 9.03
CA LEU A 86 -2.22 -3.79 8.86
C LEU A 86 -2.30 -2.97 10.17
N GLN A 87 -2.85 -3.55 11.24
CA GLN A 87 -2.95 -2.94 12.57
C GLN A 87 -1.89 -3.44 13.55
N ASP A 88 -1.34 -4.63 13.29
CA ASP A 88 -0.25 -5.25 14.06
C ASP A 88 1.11 -4.67 13.68
#